data_AF-A0A3M2F2D4-F1
#
_entry.id   AF-A0A3M2F2D4-F1
#
_cell.length_a   1.000
_cell.length_b   1.000
_cell.length_c   1.000
_cell.angle_alpha   90.00
_cell.angle_beta   90.00
_cell.angle_gamma   90.00
#
_symmetry.space_group_name_H-M   'P 1'
#
loop_
_entity.id
_entity.type
_entity.pdbx_description
1 polymer ?
#
loop_
_entity_poly.entity_id
_entity_poly.type
_entity_poly.pdbx_seq_one_letter_code
_entity_poly.pdbx_strand_id
1 'polypeptide(L)'
;MKITFLLSRGPRLWSPSDLWLRSAVAAARRFAPSGAILLVQAHPGRNRFAGWMYEEAGGKCLWIGADIERRPSKRELFEWDHLRCREADLLVVLDIRPGGNMERCLEEAVSLGKRIVCPRENSAAASFLEERFPGRCEIMDLRIEIPRISPPPLPPLRRPEGEFLWHYTRSCPGPWPGQRTEEYFRSLVENHPLSGHTAGDTLARIWNEGRLRAGGGLIRGGVPVVCFSEASPEEISELHRYRPALLRWDFEPFAIGIPIALAKSLGARKVQHRSPEEWKRLQPEQRWLYQKFLPGSSDYRAEREWRIRGDVVLTEIEEKLAVFHPGE
;
A
#
# COMPACT_ATOMS: atom_id res chain seq x y z
N MET A 1 6.92 -14.95 29.06
CA MET A 1 6.27 -15.61 27.91
C MET A 1 6.64 -14.87 26.65
N LYS A 2 7.16 -15.58 25.64
CA LYS A 2 7.39 -15.10 24.28
C LYS A 2 6.19 -15.50 23.41
N ILE A 3 5.68 -14.57 22.60
CA ILE A 3 4.57 -14.83 21.69
C ILE A 3 4.96 -14.43 20.26
N THR A 4 4.29 -14.97 19.26
CA THR A 4 4.46 -14.54 17.87
C THR A 4 3.11 -14.48 17.17
N PHE A 5 2.91 -13.47 16.34
CA PHE A 5 1.70 -13.34 15.51
C PHE A 5 1.98 -13.90 14.12
N LEU A 6 1.24 -14.92 13.71
CA LEU A 6 1.38 -15.50 12.37
C LEU A 6 0.52 -14.74 11.39
N LEU A 7 1.19 -14.01 10.51
CA LEU A 7 0.60 -13.19 9.47
C LEU A 7 1.23 -13.59 8.14
N SER A 8 0.42 -14.14 7.24
CA SER A 8 0.86 -14.37 5.87
C SER A 8 1.11 -13.04 5.16
N ARG A 9 2.04 -13.07 4.20
CA ARG A 9 2.29 -11.90 3.36
C ARG A 9 1.04 -11.57 2.56
N GLY A 10 0.51 -10.38 2.76
CA GLY A 10 -0.74 -9.92 2.16
C GLY A 10 -0.59 -9.03 0.94
N PRO A 11 -1.71 -8.62 0.34
CA PRO A 11 -1.74 -7.43 -0.51
C PRO A 11 -1.15 -6.22 0.21
N ARG A 12 -0.64 -5.26 -0.58
CA ARG A 12 -0.04 -4.04 -0.04
C ARG A 12 -1.08 -2.98 0.32
N LEU A 13 -2.27 -3.04 -0.28
CA LEU A 13 -3.37 -2.16 0.05
C LEU A 13 -4.13 -2.78 1.22
N TRP A 14 -4.26 -2.01 2.29
CA TRP A 14 -4.94 -2.44 3.51
C TRP A 14 -6.18 -1.59 3.69
N SER A 15 -7.28 -2.25 4.06
CA SER A 15 -8.49 -1.56 4.46
C SER A 15 -8.62 -1.60 5.98
N PRO A 16 -9.18 -0.56 6.62
CA PRO A 16 -9.58 -0.63 8.01
C PRO A 16 -10.63 -1.73 8.28
N SER A 17 -11.28 -2.27 7.24
CA SER A 17 -12.18 -3.44 7.37
C SER A 17 -11.45 -4.79 7.28
N ASP A 18 -10.14 -4.81 7.09
CA ASP A 18 -9.38 -6.05 6.96
C ASP A 18 -9.39 -6.86 8.28
N LEU A 19 -9.88 -8.10 8.23
CA LEU A 19 -9.96 -8.97 9.40
C LEU A 19 -8.60 -9.23 10.05
N TRP A 20 -7.54 -9.45 9.27
CA TRP A 20 -6.19 -9.68 9.81
C TRP A 20 -5.70 -8.46 10.62
N LEU A 21 -6.02 -7.24 10.15
CA LEU A 21 -5.61 -5.98 10.77
C LEU A 21 -6.29 -5.83 12.12
N ARG A 22 -7.61 -6.03 12.15
CA ARG A 22 -8.39 -5.93 13.39
C ARG A 22 -8.08 -7.06 14.37
N SER A 23 -7.79 -8.26 13.87
CA SER A 23 -7.30 -9.38 14.68
C SER A 23 -5.95 -9.04 15.33
N ALA A 24 -5.04 -8.39 14.59
CA ALA A 24 -3.76 -7.93 15.14
C ALA A 24 -3.93 -6.85 16.22
N VAL A 25 -4.84 -5.90 16.02
CA VAL A 25 -5.18 -4.87 17.03
C VAL A 25 -5.75 -5.53 18.29
N ALA A 26 -6.71 -6.45 18.14
CA ALA A 26 -7.34 -7.13 19.27
C ALA A 26 -6.33 -8.03 20.01
N ALA A 27 -5.48 -8.77 19.29
CA ALA A 27 -4.43 -9.59 19.88
C ALA A 27 -3.39 -8.73 20.62
N ALA A 28 -2.97 -7.60 20.04
CA ALA A 28 -2.07 -6.66 20.70
C ALA A 28 -2.66 -6.16 22.03
N ARG A 29 -3.89 -5.66 22.02
CA ARG A 29 -4.60 -5.19 23.23
C ARG A 29 -4.80 -6.29 24.26
N ARG A 30 -4.97 -7.54 23.83
CA ARG A 30 -5.14 -8.70 24.73
C ARG A 30 -3.84 -9.09 25.43
N PHE A 31 -2.74 -9.16 24.68
CA PHE A 31 -1.49 -9.78 25.16
C PHE A 31 -0.46 -8.77 25.66
N ALA A 32 -0.40 -7.55 25.12
CA ALA A 32 0.58 -6.55 25.55
C ALA A 32 0.52 -6.25 27.07
N PRO A 33 -0.66 -6.07 27.70
CA PRO A 33 -0.73 -5.81 29.14
C PRO A 33 -0.25 -6.97 30.03
N SER A 34 -0.12 -8.19 29.49
CA SER A 34 0.34 -9.36 30.25
C SER A 34 1.85 -9.39 30.49
N GLY A 35 2.61 -8.44 29.92
CA GLY A 35 4.06 -8.42 29.98
C GLY A 35 4.74 -9.43 29.03
N ALA A 36 3.98 -10.08 28.15
CA ALA A 36 4.52 -10.95 27.12
C ALA A 36 5.40 -10.16 26.12
N ILE A 37 6.42 -10.83 25.57
CA ILE A 37 7.31 -10.25 24.56
C ILE A 37 6.88 -10.77 23.19
N LEU A 38 6.57 -9.85 22.26
CA LEU A 38 6.23 -10.21 20.89
C LEU A 38 7.50 -10.41 20.05
N LEU A 39 7.70 -11.61 19.53
CA LEU A 39 8.71 -11.91 18.53
C LEU A 39 8.19 -11.51 17.15
N VAL A 40 8.82 -10.53 16.52
CA VAL A 40 8.33 -9.94 15.28
C VAL A 40 9.45 -9.75 14.27
N GLN A 41 9.16 -10.00 13.00
CA GLN A 41 10.10 -9.78 11.91
C GLN A 41 10.15 -8.29 11.55
N ALA A 42 11.35 -7.70 11.43
CA ALA A 42 11.53 -6.29 11.09
C ALA A 42 11.18 -5.92 9.63
N HIS A 43 10.80 -6.90 8.81
CA HIS A 43 10.47 -6.66 7.40
C HIS A 43 9.22 -5.76 7.25
N PRO A 44 9.21 -4.78 6.33
CA PRO A 44 8.07 -3.91 6.08
C PRO A 44 6.76 -4.68 5.80
N GLY A 45 5.63 -4.07 6.18
CA GLY A 45 4.29 -4.60 5.95
C GLY A 45 3.63 -5.11 7.23
N ARG A 46 2.86 -6.19 7.14
CA ARG A 46 1.95 -6.65 8.20
C ARG A 46 2.64 -6.96 9.53
N ASN A 47 3.85 -7.54 9.49
CA ASN A 47 4.64 -7.81 10.69
C ASN A 47 5.06 -6.50 11.39
N ARG A 48 5.51 -5.50 10.61
CA ARG A 48 5.84 -4.18 11.15
C ARG A 48 4.61 -3.48 11.77
N PHE A 49 3.45 -3.60 11.14
CA PHE A 49 2.19 -3.11 11.72
C PHE A 49 1.87 -3.81 13.05
N ALA A 50 1.94 -5.14 13.09
CA ALA A 50 1.66 -5.91 14.30
C ALA A 50 2.61 -5.55 15.46
N GLY A 51 3.90 -5.39 15.18
CA GLY A 51 4.88 -4.97 16.18
C GLY A 51 4.63 -3.55 16.69
N TRP A 52 4.37 -2.59 15.80
CA TRP A 52 3.99 -1.24 16.19
C TRP A 52 2.72 -1.21 17.06
N MET A 53 1.68 -1.96 16.67
CA MET A 53 0.45 -2.07 17.46
C MET A 53 0.68 -2.64 18.86
N TYR A 54 1.57 -3.63 18.96
CA TYR A 54 1.92 -4.24 20.24
C TYR A 54 2.64 -3.25 21.16
N GLU A 55 3.54 -2.44 20.60
CA GLU A 55 4.24 -1.37 21.31
C GLU A 55 3.29 -0.24 21.73
N GLU A 56 2.39 0.22 20.85
CA GLU A 56 1.36 1.22 21.19
C GLU A 56 0.41 0.72 22.30
N ALA A 57 0.21 -0.59 22.40
CA ALA A 57 -0.57 -1.22 23.48
C ALA A 57 0.24 -1.40 24.79
N GLY A 58 1.45 -0.86 24.89
CA GLY A 58 2.33 -0.95 26.06
C GLY A 58 3.18 -2.21 26.14
N GLY A 59 3.21 -3.02 25.08
CA GLY A 59 3.97 -4.25 25.00
C GLY A 59 5.43 -4.03 24.59
N LYS A 60 6.24 -5.09 24.69
CA LYS A 60 7.63 -5.09 24.22
C LYS A 60 7.81 -6.02 23.03
N CYS A 61 8.51 -5.56 22.00
CA CYS A 61 8.85 -6.35 20.82
C CYS A 61 10.32 -6.75 20.83
N LEU A 62 10.60 -7.98 20.38
CA LEU A 62 11.93 -8.40 19.95
C LEU A 62 11.92 -8.47 18.41
N TRP A 63 12.57 -7.48 17.80
CA TRP A 63 12.61 -7.32 16.35
C TRP A 63 13.73 -8.16 15.72
N ILE A 64 13.36 -9.18 14.95
CA ILE A 64 14.28 -10.09 14.27
C ILE A 64 14.66 -9.52 12.91
N GLY A 65 15.97 -9.39 12.65
CA GLY A 65 16.53 -8.83 11.43
C GLY A 65 16.48 -7.30 11.35
N ALA A 66 16.37 -6.61 12.49
CA ALA A 66 16.31 -5.15 12.56
C ALA A 66 17.66 -4.46 12.25
N ASP A 67 18.75 -5.19 12.41
CA ASP A 67 20.15 -4.77 12.20
C ASP A 67 20.58 -4.81 10.73
N ILE A 68 19.71 -5.23 9.82
CA ILE A 68 20.08 -5.44 8.42
C ILE A 68 19.71 -4.23 7.58
N GLU A 69 20.75 -3.56 7.07
CA GLU A 69 20.62 -2.39 6.19
C GLU A 69 20.19 -2.73 4.76
N ARG A 70 20.31 -4.01 4.37
CA ARG A 70 19.95 -4.48 3.03
C ARG A 70 18.58 -5.16 2.97
N ARG A 71 18.05 -5.29 1.76
CA ARG A 71 16.89 -6.14 1.54
C ARG A 71 17.25 -7.61 1.83
N PRO A 72 16.52 -8.31 2.73
CA PRO A 72 16.78 -9.71 2.99
C PRO A 72 16.33 -10.59 1.82
N SER A 73 17.05 -11.70 1.63
CA SER A 73 16.70 -12.74 0.67
C SER A 73 15.44 -13.49 1.11
N LYS A 74 14.82 -14.23 0.19
CA LYS A 74 13.67 -15.08 0.53
C LYS A 74 14.01 -16.13 1.59
N ARG A 75 15.24 -16.66 1.55
CA ARG A 75 15.73 -17.66 2.49
C ARG A 75 15.89 -17.09 3.90
N GLU A 76 16.51 -15.92 4.04
CA GLU A 76 16.65 -15.27 5.35
C GLU A 76 15.28 -14.96 5.97
N LEU A 77 14.34 -14.47 5.17
CA LEU A 77 12.99 -14.21 5.65
C LEU A 77 12.28 -15.49 6.13
N PHE A 78 12.51 -16.60 5.43
CA PHE A 78 12.01 -17.91 5.81
C PHE A 78 12.63 -18.38 7.13
N GLU A 79 13.96 -18.27 7.27
CA GLU A 79 14.69 -18.64 8.48
C GLU A 79 14.24 -17.82 9.70
N TRP A 80 13.97 -16.51 9.53
CA TRP A 80 13.44 -15.67 10.61
C TRP A 80 12.02 -16.03 11.03
N ASP A 81 11.18 -16.42 10.07
CA ASP A 81 9.83 -16.91 10.35
C ASP A 81 9.86 -18.22 11.15
N HIS A 82 10.73 -19.16 10.79
CA HIS A 82 10.92 -20.39 11.56
C HIS A 82 11.49 -20.11 12.95
N LEU A 83 12.51 -19.25 13.05
CA LEU A 83 13.12 -18.88 14.33
C LEU A 83 12.06 -18.32 15.29
N ARG A 84 11.26 -17.33 14.89
CA ARG A 84 10.25 -16.76 15.78
C ARG A 84 9.17 -17.75 16.20
N CYS A 85 8.82 -18.72 15.35
CA CYS A 85 7.84 -19.75 15.69
C CYS A 85 8.39 -20.77 16.70
N ARG A 86 9.65 -21.18 16.51
CA ARG A 86 10.34 -22.10 17.42
C ARG A 86 10.58 -21.50 18.80
N GLU A 87 10.99 -20.23 18.85
CA GLU A 87 11.31 -19.51 20.08
C GLU A 87 10.08 -18.99 20.84
N ALA A 88 8.91 -18.95 20.20
CA ALA A 88 7.68 -18.56 20.87
C ALA A 88 7.17 -19.68 21.80
N ASP A 89 6.56 -19.27 22.91
CA ASP A 89 5.79 -20.14 23.79
C ASP A 89 4.33 -20.27 23.30
N LEU A 90 3.84 -19.22 22.62
CA LEU A 90 2.48 -19.10 22.09
C LEU A 90 2.49 -18.54 20.67
N LEU A 91 1.80 -19.21 19.76
CA LEU A 91 1.57 -18.76 18.39
C LEU A 91 0.13 -18.27 18.26
N VAL A 92 -0.05 -17.01 17.85
CA VAL A 92 -1.37 -16.42 17.58
C VAL A 92 -1.57 -16.36 16.07
N VAL A 93 -2.47 -17.16 15.52
CA VAL A 93 -2.73 -17.25 14.08
C VAL A 93 -3.70 -16.15 13.69
N LEU A 94 -3.20 -15.11 13.01
CA LEU A 94 -3.99 -13.95 12.59
C LEU A 94 -4.30 -13.94 11.10
N ASP A 95 -3.46 -14.56 10.28
CA ASP A 95 -3.70 -14.77 8.85
C ASP A 95 -2.81 -15.89 8.30
N ILE A 96 -3.40 -16.86 7.62
CA ILE A 96 -2.69 -18.01 7.06
C ILE A 96 -3.12 -18.29 5.63
N ARG A 97 -2.15 -18.61 4.78
CA ARG A 97 -2.38 -19.06 3.40
C ARG A 97 -2.00 -20.53 3.26
N PRO A 98 -2.88 -21.37 2.69
CA PRO A 98 -2.54 -22.76 2.36
C PRO A 98 -1.31 -22.85 1.47
N GLY A 99 -0.43 -23.82 1.74
CA GLY A 99 0.88 -24.01 1.11
C GLY A 99 1.92 -22.94 1.45
N GLY A 100 1.58 -21.98 2.31
CA GLY A 100 2.42 -20.84 2.66
C GLY A 100 3.49 -21.15 3.70
N ASN A 101 4.37 -20.18 3.97
CA ASN A 101 5.41 -20.33 4.97
C ASN A 101 4.85 -20.51 6.39
N MET A 102 3.77 -19.78 6.71
CA MET A 102 3.14 -19.82 8.04
C MET A 102 2.53 -21.18 8.35
N GLU A 103 2.04 -21.92 7.35
CA GLU A 103 1.57 -23.29 7.53
C GLU A 103 2.70 -24.22 7.95
N ARG A 104 3.85 -24.16 7.28
CA ARG A 104 5.02 -24.99 7.65
C ARG A 104 5.53 -24.68 9.05
N CYS A 105 5.53 -23.39 9.42
CA CYS A 105 5.83 -22.97 10.78
C CYS A 105 4.85 -23.55 11.81
N LEU A 106 3.56 -23.66 11.46
CA LEU A 106 2.55 -24.29 12.32
C LEU A 106 2.74 -25.81 12.42
N GLU A 107 3.02 -26.50 11.31
CA GLU A 107 3.31 -27.94 11.33
C GLU A 107 4.45 -28.27 12.31
N GLU A 108 5.53 -27.48 12.25
CA GLU A 108 6.65 -27.59 13.18
C GLU A 108 6.19 -27.30 14.62
N ALA A 109 5.48 -26.19 14.85
CA ALA A 109 5.00 -25.82 16.18
C ALA A 109 4.07 -26.88 16.80
N VAL A 110 3.18 -27.50 16.02
CA VAL A 110 2.31 -28.61 16.45
C VAL A 110 3.14 -29.82 16.85
N SER A 111 4.14 -30.20 16.04
CA SER A 111 5.02 -31.33 16.37
C SER A 111 5.84 -31.12 17.64
N LEU A 112 6.17 -29.85 17.95
CA LEU A 112 6.84 -29.44 19.18
C LEU A 112 5.88 -29.22 20.37
N GLY A 113 4.58 -29.48 20.21
CA GLY A 113 3.58 -29.33 21.27
C GLY A 113 3.37 -27.88 21.74
N LYS A 114 3.63 -26.90 20.87
CA LYS A 114 3.47 -25.47 21.19
C LYS A 114 1.99 -25.11 21.33
N ARG A 115 1.71 -24.11 22.16
CA ARG A 115 0.34 -23.57 22.27
C ARG A 115 0.03 -22.71 21.05
N ILE A 116 -1.09 -22.99 20.40
CA ILE A 116 -1.55 -22.29 19.20
C ILE A 116 -2.95 -21.77 19.47
N VAL A 117 -3.17 -20.48 19.24
CA VAL A 117 -4.47 -19.82 19.40
C VAL A 117 -4.89 -19.13 18.10
N CYS A 118 -6.18 -19.13 17.81
CA CYS A 118 -6.76 -18.41 16.67
C CYS A 118 -7.95 -17.56 17.15
N PRO A 119 -8.06 -16.29 16.73
CA PRO A 119 -9.27 -15.49 16.94
C PRO A 119 -10.48 -16.15 16.27
N ARG A 120 -11.60 -16.24 16.99
CA ARG A 120 -12.86 -16.84 16.52
C ARG A 120 -13.41 -16.15 15.27
N GLU A 121 -13.27 -14.82 15.24
CA GLU A 121 -13.80 -13.93 14.21
C GLU A 121 -13.05 -14.08 12.88
N ASN A 122 -11.85 -14.68 12.89
CA ASN A 122 -11.16 -15.06 11.67
C ASN A 122 -11.59 -16.47 11.24
N SER A 123 -12.84 -16.58 10.79
CA SER A 123 -13.46 -17.86 10.42
C SER A 123 -12.68 -18.64 9.36
N ALA A 124 -12.06 -17.96 8.40
CA ALA A 124 -11.25 -18.61 7.37
C ALA A 124 -10.00 -19.29 7.96
N ALA A 125 -9.26 -18.59 8.84
CA ALA A 125 -8.12 -19.18 9.53
C ALA A 125 -8.56 -20.28 10.51
N ALA A 126 -9.63 -20.06 11.28
CA ALA A 126 -10.16 -21.04 12.22
C ALA A 126 -10.57 -22.35 11.53
N SER A 127 -11.32 -22.27 10.43
CA SER A 127 -11.71 -23.45 9.63
C SER A 127 -10.51 -24.18 9.06
N PHE A 128 -9.54 -23.45 8.49
CA PHE A 128 -8.30 -24.04 7.98
C PHE A 128 -7.53 -24.80 9.07
N LEU A 129 -7.43 -24.23 10.27
CA LEU A 129 -6.73 -24.85 11.39
C LEU A 129 -7.45 -26.09 11.92
N GLU A 130 -8.77 -26.08 11.99
CA GLU A 130 -9.54 -27.24 12.45
C GLU A 130 -9.43 -28.41 11.44
N GLU A 131 -9.48 -28.12 10.14
CA GLU A 131 -9.30 -29.13 9.10
C GLU A 131 -7.88 -29.71 9.09
N ARG A 132 -6.87 -28.84 9.18
CA ARG A 132 -5.45 -29.24 9.05
C ARG A 132 -4.86 -29.80 10.34
N PHE A 133 -5.30 -29.29 11.50
CA PHE A 133 -4.73 -29.58 12.82
C PHE A 133 -5.85 -29.78 13.88
N PRO A 134 -6.72 -30.80 13.71
CA PRO A 134 -7.91 -30.99 14.55
C PRO A 134 -7.55 -31.12 16.04
N GLY A 135 -8.22 -30.33 16.88
CA GLY A 135 -8.01 -30.32 18.33
C GLY A 135 -6.63 -29.82 18.81
N ARG A 136 -5.80 -29.25 17.92
CA ARG A 136 -4.47 -28.71 18.26
C ARG A 136 -4.45 -27.19 18.45
N CYS A 137 -5.53 -26.51 18.07
CA CYS A 137 -5.64 -25.06 18.13
C CYS A 137 -6.76 -24.65 19.09
N GLU A 138 -6.48 -23.67 19.95
CA GLU A 138 -7.49 -23.06 20.83
C GLU A 138 -8.16 -21.89 20.11
N ILE A 139 -9.49 -21.93 20.01
CA ILE A 139 -10.27 -20.81 19.49
C ILE A 139 -10.50 -19.81 20.62
N MET A 140 -9.94 -18.61 20.45
CA MET A 140 -10.03 -17.53 21.41
C MET A 140 -11.05 -16.49 20.94
N ASP A 141 -11.90 -16.02 21.86
CA ASP A 141 -12.78 -14.88 21.65
C ASP A 141 -11.97 -13.58 21.78
N LEU A 142 -11.70 -12.93 20.64
CA LEU A 142 -11.10 -11.60 20.61
C LEU A 142 -12.16 -10.65 20.09
N ARG A 143 -12.58 -9.68 20.90
CA ARG A 143 -13.52 -8.65 20.43
C ARG A 143 -12.92 -7.87 19.26
N ILE A 144 -13.37 -8.18 18.05
CA ILE A 144 -12.98 -7.50 16.82
C ILE A 144 -14.07 -6.49 16.47
N GLU A 145 -13.75 -5.21 16.60
CA GLU A 145 -14.60 -4.14 16.11
C GLU A 145 -14.26 -3.87 14.65
N ILE A 146 -15.20 -4.11 13.75
CA ILE A 146 -15.12 -3.71 12.35
C ILE A 146 -15.88 -2.39 12.22
N PRO A 147 -15.18 -1.25 12.14
CA PRO A 147 -15.87 0.03 12.00
C PRO A 147 -16.56 0.11 10.63
N ARG A 148 -17.73 0.76 10.60
CA ARG A 148 -18.33 1.17 9.33
C ARG A 148 -17.56 2.38 8.81
N ILE A 149 -17.08 2.27 7.58
CA ILE A 149 -16.38 3.35 6.90
C ILE A 149 -17.35 3.99 5.93
N SER A 150 -17.66 5.25 6.14
CA SER A 150 -18.25 6.05 5.06
C SER A 150 -17.11 6.48 4.14
N PRO A 151 -17.22 6.25 2.82
CA PRO A 151 -16.23 6.78 1.90
C PRO A 151 -16.18 8.31 2.05
N PRO A 152 -15.01 8.93 1.87
CA PRO A 152 -14.92 10.37 1.86
C PRO A 152 -15.84 10.94 0.76
N PRO A 153 -16.38 12.15 0.94
CA PRO A 153 -17.03 12.83 -0.16
C PRO A 153 -16.00 13.04 -1.28
N LEU A 154 -16.34 12.59 -2.48
CA LEU A 154 -15.54 12.89 -3.67
C LEU A 154 -15.76 14.36 -4.06
N PRO A 155 -14.78 15.00 -4.70
CA PRO A 155 -15.00 16.31 -5.30
C PRO A 155 -16.17 16.28 -6.30
N PRO A 156 -16.88 17.41 -6.48
CA PRO A 156 -17.93 17.49 -7.47
C PRO A 156 -17.37 17.18 -8.86
N LEU A 157 -18.10 16.40 -9.64
CA LEU A 157 -17.76 16.16 -11.04
C LEU A 157 -17.71 17.51 -11.77
N ARG A 158 -16.62 17.79 -12.48
CA ARG A 158 -16.43 19.03 -13.23
C ARG A 158 -15.89 18.71 -14.61
N ARG A 159 -16.64 19.06 -15.65
CA ARG A 159 -16.23 18.89 -17.05
C ARG A 159 -16.36 20.22 -17.79
N PRO A 160 -15.45 21.19 -17.54
CA PRO A 160 -15.43 22.42 -18.32
C PRO A 160 -15.07 22.09 -19.78
N GLU A 161 -15.45 22.98 -20.70
CA GLU A 161 -15.03 22.86 -22.10
C GLU A 161 -13.52 23.06 -22.27
N GLY A 162 -12.94 22.39 -23.26
CA GLY A 162 -11.55 22.57 -23.67
C GLY A 162 -10.66 21.35 -23.44
N GLU A 163 -9.36 21.54 -23.65
CA GLU A 163 -8.35 20.49 -23.56
C GLU A 163 -7.63 20.52 -22.21
N PHE A 164 -7.46 19.35 -21.60
CA PHE A 164 -6.90 19.18 -20.26
C PHE A 164 -5.71 18.22 -20.26
N LEU A 165 -4.79 18.43 -19.33
CA LEU A 165 -3.84 17.43 -18.88
C LEU A 165 -4.39 16.77 -17.62
N TRP A 166 -4.59 15.46 -17.68
CA TRP A 166 -5.22 14.67 -16.63
C TRP A 166 -4.17 13.99 -15.74
N HIS A 167 -4.26 14.24 -14.45
CA HIS A 167 -3.58 13.44 -13.44
C HIS A 167 -4.53 12.34 -12.97
N TYR A 168 -4.35 11.14 -13.51
CA TYR A 168 -5.07 9.96 -13.08
C TYR A 168 -4.55 9.49 -11.72
N THR A 169 -5.45 9.47 -10.76
CA THR A 169 -5.19 8.96 -9.43
C THR A 169 -5.24 7.45 -9.43
N ARG A 170 -4.64 6.86 -8.41
CA ARG A 170 -4.58 5.42 -8.20
C ARG A 170 -4.53 5.13 -6.72
N SER A 171 -4.79 3.89 -6.36
CA SER A 171 -4.59 3.41 -5.00
C SER A 171 -3.12 3.58 -4.58
N CYS A 172 -2.90 3.93 -3.31
CA CYS A 172 -1.58 4.17 -2.73
C CYS A 172 -1.28 3.16 -1.62
N PRO A 173 -0.72 1.98 -1.95
CA PRO A 173 -0.41 0.99 -0.93
C PRO A 173 0.67 1.47 0.03
N GLY A 174 0.35 1.53 1.33
CA GLY A 174 1.25 2.07 2.36
C GLY A 174 1.04 3.57 2.61
N PRO A 175 1.99 4.27 3.25
CA PRO A 175 1.84 5.69 3.59
C PRO A 175 1.69 6.58 2.36
N TRP A 176 0.87 7.63 2.49
CA TRP A 176 0.78 8.69 1.49
C TRP A 176 2.14 9.38 1.25
N PRO A 177 2.36 10.02 0.09
CA PRO A 177 3.53 10.87 -0.10
C PRO A 177 3.63 11.93 1.02
N GLY A 178 4.71 11.87 1.80
CA GLY A 178 4.95 12.76 2.94
C GLY A 178 4.35 12.30 4.28
N GLN A 179 3.62 11.19 4.32
CA GLN A 179 3.09 10.60 5.55
C GLN A 179 4.10 9.63 6.17
N ARG A 180 4.27 9.67 7.49
CA ARG A 180 5.10 8.70 8.21
C ARG A 180 4.40 7.33 8.30
N THR A 181 5.17 6.27 8.52
CA THR A 181 4.61 4.92 8.59
C THR A 181 3.67 4.75 9.79
N GLU A 182 4.02 5.36 10.92
CA GLU A 182 3.28 5.33 12.17
C GLU A 182 1.95 6.11 12.03
N GLU A 183 1.96 7.23 11.31
CA GLU A 183 0.75 8.00 10.98
C GLU A 183 -0.19 7.21 10.08
N TYR A 184 0.35 6.44 9.13
CA TYR A 184 -0.43 5.55 8.30
C TYR A 184 -1.06 4.41 9.12
N PHE A 185 -0.29 3.79 10.00
CA PHE A 185 -0.83 2.72 10.84
C PHE A 185 -1.91 3.24 11.78
N ARG A 186 -1.70 4.41 12.38
CA ARG A 186 -2.68 5.08 13.22
C ARG A 186 -3.96 5.39 12.45
N SER A 187 -3.88 5.91 11.22
CA SER A 187 -5.07 6.21 10.41
C SER A 187 -5.92 4.97 10.13
N LEU A 188 -5.32 3.79 9.93
CA LEU A 188 -6.03 2.53 9.77
C LEU A 188 -6.75 2.09 11.06
N VAL A 189 -6.08 2.23 12.21
CA VAL A 189 -6.63 1.83 13.52
C VAL A 189 -7.80 2.73 13.91
N GLU A 190 -7.60 4.04 13.79
CA GLU A 190 -8.57 5.09 14.10
C GLU A 190 -9.69 5.19 13.05
N ASN A 191 -9.60 4.42 11.97
CA ASN A 191 -10.59 4.40 10.91
C ASN A 191 -10.78 5.78 10.25
N HIS A 192 -9.68 6.48 9.97
CA HIS A 192 -9.71 7.77 9.31
C HIS A 192 -10.41 7.64 7.94
N PRO A 193 -11.26 8.58 7.50
CA PRO A 193 -12.06 8.42 6.27
C PRO A 193 -11.25 8.12 5.00
N LEU A 194 -10.02 8.64 4.92
CA LEU A 194 -9.10 8.42 3.80
C LEU A 194 -8.09 7.26 4.01
N SER A 195 -8.28 6.41 5.02
CA SER A 195 -7.30 5.36 5.38
C SER A 195 -7.36 4.11 4.49
N GLY A 196 -8.37 3.98 3.62
CA GLY A 196 -8.43 2.91 2.62
C GLY A 196 -7.38 3.03 1.51
N HIS A 197 -6.87 4.25 1.28
CA HIS A 197 -5.87 4.57 0.27
C HIS A 197 -6.24 4.09 -1.15
N THR A 198 -7.53 4.08 -1.47
CA THR A 198 -8.06 3.79 -2.80
C THR A 198 -7.79 4.96 -3.77
N ALA A 199 -8.02 4.79 -5.07
CA ALA A 199 -7.96 5.93 -6.00
C ALA A 199 -8.94 7.05 -5.64
N GLY A 200 -10.15 6.71 -5.20
CA GLY A 200 -11.12 7.70 -4.70
C GLY A 200 -10.59 8.45 -3.48
N ASP A 201 -9.97 7.76 -2.52
CA ASP A 201 -9.33 8.40 -1.36
C ASP A 201 -8.19 9.32 -1.78
N THR A 202 -7.39 8.91 -2.78
CA THR A 202 -6.33 9.73 -3.36
C THR A 202 -6.89 11.00 -3.99
N LEU A 203 -7.97 10.91 -4.78
CA LEU A 203 -8.62 12.05 -5.39
C LEU A 203 -9.21 13.00 -4.33
N ALA A 204 -9.95 12.47 -3.35
CA ALA A 204 -10.49 13.26 -2.25
C ALA A 204 -9.37 13.95 -1.44
N ARG A 205 -8.25 13.27 -1.21
CA ARG A 205 -7.08 13.86 -0.54
C ARG A 205 -6.46 15.00 -1.34
N ILE A 206 -6.22 14.80 -2.64
CA ILE A 206 -5.65 15.82 -3.53
C ILE A 206 -6.54 17.06 -3.53
N TRP A 207 -7.86 16.86 -3.61
CA TRP A 207 -8.84 17.94 -3.59
C TRP A 207 -8.81 18.69 -2.27
N ASN A 208 -8.91 17.99 -1.13
CA ASN A 208 -8.95 18.61 0.20
C ASN A 208 -7.64 19.32 0.57
N GLU A 209 -6.50 18.79 0.13
CA GLU A 209 -5.19 19.45 0.34
C GLU A 209 -4.93 20.56 -0.68
N GLY A 210 -5.70 20.63 -1.78
CA GLY A 210 -5.45 21.51 -2.90
C GLY A 210 -4.05 21.34 -3.48
N ARG A 211 -3.54 20.11 -3.57
CA ARG A 211 -2.16 19.83 -4.00
C ARG A 211 -1.97 18.46 -4.62
N LEU A 212 -1.25 18.42 -5.73
CA LEU A 212 -0.62 17.20 -6.27
C LEU A 212 0.82 17.10 -5.78
N ARG A 213 1.15 16.02 -5.08
CA ARG A 213 2.50 15.79 -4.55
C ARG A 213 3.37 15.07 -5.59
N ALA A 214 4.56 15.60 -5.83
CA ALA A 214 5.49 15.01 -6.77
C ALA A 214 6.11 13.70 -6.24
N GLY A 215 6.36 12.77 -7.16
CA GLY A 215 7.02 11.50 -6.88
C GLY A 215 8.15 11.22 -7.86
N GLY A 216 9.24 10.62 -7.37
CA GLY A 216 10.39 10.21 -8.18
C GLY A 216 10.52 8.69 -8.40
N GLY A 217 9.67 7.87 -7.77
CA GLY A 217 9.90 6.43 -7.63
C GLY A 217 9.93 5.63 -8.93
N LEU A 218 9.21 6.08 -9.97
CA LEU A 218 9.23 5.47 -11.32
C LEU A 218 10.03 6.31 -12.32
N ILE A 219 10.54 7.46 -11.89
CA ILE A 219 11.23 8.41 -12.74
C ILE A 219 12.71 8.05 -12.69
N ARG A 220 13.29 7.79 -13.86
CA ARG A 220 14.72 7.46 -13.93
C ARG A 220 15.53 8.65 -13.40
N GLY A 221 16.39 8.38 -12.42
CA GLY A 221 17.16 9.42 -11.72
C GLY A 221 16.44 10.04 -10.52
N GLY A 222 15.23 9.57 -10.18
CA GLY A 222 14.56 9.91 -8.92
C GLY A 222 14.04 11.34 -8.82
N VAL A 223 14.02 12.10 -9.92
CA VAL A 223 13.57 13.51 -9.89
C VAL A 223 12.08 13.57 -9.56
N PRO A 224 11.66 14.29 -8.51
CA PRO A 224 10.25 14.43 -8.17
C PRO A 224 9.49 15.23 -9.24
N VAL A 225 8.44 14.62 -9.78
CA VAL A 225 7.54 15.23 -10.76
C VAL A 225 6.09 14.84 -10.48
N VAL A 226 5.15 15.65 -10.97
CA VAL A 226 3.76 15.24 -11.18
C VAL A 226 3.59 14.88 -12.64
N CYS A 227 3.12 13.66 -12.90
CA CYS A 227 2.82 13.17 -14.24
C CYS A 227 1.37 13.46 -14.61
N PHE A 228 1.15 13.84 -15.86
CA PHE A 228 -0.16 14.03 -16.45
C PHE A 228 -0.23 13.31 -17.79
N SER A 229 -1.43 13.04 -18.26
CA SER A 229 -1.72 12.48 -19.57
C SER A 229 -2.59 13.45 -20.37
N GLU A 230 -2.32 13.58 -21.66
CA GLU A 230 -3.19 14.30 -22.60
C GLU A 230 -4.33 13.39 -23.12
N ALA A 231 -4.36 12.12 -22.70
CA ALA A 231 -5.46 11.21 -22.99
C ALA A 231 -6.65 11.49 -22.08
N SER A 232 -7.83 11.62 -22.68
CA SER A 232 -9.09 11.85 -21.97
C SER A 232 -9.49 10.64 -21.12
N PRO A 233 -10.42 10.78 -20.16
CA PRO A 233 -10.90 9.65 -19.38
C PRO A 233 -11.45 8.51 -20.25
N GLU A 234 -12.09 8.86 -21.37
CA GLU A 234 -12.58 7.91 -22.37
C GLU A 234 -11.41 7.16 -23.03
N GLU A 235 -10.38 7.86 -23.51
CA GLU A 235 -9.20 7.22 -24.12
C GLU A 235 -8.42 6.35 -23.12
N ILE A 236 -8.27 6.81 -21.86
CA ILE A 236 -7.57 6.04 -20.84
C ILE A 236 -8.28 4.74 -20.49
N SER A 237 -9.62 4.71 -20.57
CA SER A 237 -10.38 3.48 -20.35
C SER A 237 -9.99 2.36 -21.33
N GLU A 238 -9.58 2.71 -22.55
CA GLU A 238 -9.10 1.78 -23.58
C GLU A 238 -7.64 1.33 -23.34
N LEU A 239 -6.86 2.15 -22.64
CA LEU A 239 -5.46 1.85 -22.28
C LEU A 239 -5.33 1.05 -20.98
N HIS A 240 -6.44 0.77 -20.30
CA HIS A 240 -6.48 0.14 -19.00
C HIS A 240 -5.86 -1.27 -19.02
N ARG A 241 -4.65 -1.41 -18.45
CA ARG A 241 -3.90 -2.66 -18.43
C ARG A 241 -3.34 -2.97 -17.04
N TYR A 242 -3.43 -4.25 -16.65
CA TYR A 242 -2.78 -4.73 -15.44
C TYR A 242 -1.27 -4.86 -15.67
N ARG A 243 -0.46 -4.35 -14.74
CA ARG A 243 0.99 -4.47 -14.74
C ARG A 243 1.45 -5.47 -13.68
N PRO A 244 1.76 -6.73 -14.05
CA PRO A 244 2.22 -7.73 -13.10
C PRO A 244 3.47 -7.31 -12.32
N ALA A 245 4.41 -6.61 -12.97
CA ALA A 245 5.64 -6.13 -12.34
C ALA A 245 5.38 -5.08 -11.23
N LEU A 246 4.25 -4.36 -11.31
CA LEU A 246 3.85 -3.34 -10.35
C LEU A 246 2.70 -3.81 -9.44
N LEU A 247 2.11 -4.97 -9.74
CA LEU A 247 0.94 -5.56 -9.08
C LEU A 247 -0.24 -4.57 -8.97
N ARG A 248 -0.51 -3.86 -10.06
CA ARG A 248 -1.59 -2.86 -10.13
C ARG A 248 -2.01 -2.59 -11.58
N TRP A 249 -3.17 -1.98 -11.74
CA TRP A 249 -3.60 -1.34 -12.98
C TRP A 249 -2.79 -0.06 -13.23
N ASP A 250 -2.57 0.29 -14.51
CA ASP A 250 -1.89 1.54 -14.87
C ASP A 250 -2.68 2.79 -14.44
N PHE A 251 -4.00 2.71 -14.61
CA PHE A 251 -4.94 3.78 -14.35
C PHE A 251 -6.12 3.26 -13.55
N GLU A 252 -6.64 4.11 -12.66
CA GLU A 252 -7.95 3.94 -12.05
C GLU A 252 -8.83 5.11 -12.51
N PRO A 253 -10.16 4.95 -12.61
CA PRO A 253 -11.05 5.90 -13.29
C PRO A 253 -11.30 7.19 -12.50
N PHE A 254 -10.32 7.72 -11.80
CA PHE A 254 -10.42 8.92 -10.96
C PHE A 254 -9.32 9.89 -11.39
N ALA A 255 -9.67 11.10 -11.79
CA ALA A 255 -8.70 12.05 -12.34
C ALA A 255 -9.02 13.50 -12.01
N ILE A 256 -7.96 14.32 -12.00
CA ILE A 256 -8.06 15.77 -11.97
C ILE A 256 -7.36 16.36 -13.19
N GLY A 257 -8.07 17.20 -13.93
CA GLY A 257 -7.61 17.82 -15.16
C GLY A 257 -7.22 19.28 -14.95
N ILE A 258 -6.08 19.69 -15.53
CA ILE A 258 -5.64 21.09 -15.59
C ILE A 258 -5.66 21.53 -17.06
N PRO A 259 -6.28 22.67 -17.43
CA PRO A 259 -6.26 23.17 -18.80
C PRO A 259 -4.84 23.22 -19.36
N ILE A 260 -4.61 22.76 -20.59
CA ILE A 260 -3.25 22.63 -21.16
C ILE A 260 -2.47 23.95 -21.10
N ALA A 261 -3.13 25.07 -21.42
CA ALA A 261 -2.51 26.40 -21.37
C ALA A 261 -2.02 26.76 -19.96
N LEU A 262 -2.83 26.47 -18.95
CA LEU A 262 -2.48 26.69 -17.55
C LEU A 262 -1.36 25.75 -17.09
N ALA A 263 -1.44 24.46 -17.42
CA ALA A 263 -0.40 23.49 -17.09
C ALA A 263 0.97 23.89 -17.69
N LYS A 264 1.00 24.41 -18.94
CA LYS A 264 2.22 24.96 -19.55
C LYS A 264 2.79 26.15 -18.77
N SER A 265 1.94 27.06 -18.29
CA SER A 265 2.38 28.19 -17.45
C SER A 265 2.96 27.72 -16.10
N LEU A 266 2.49 26.57 -15.59
CA LEU A 266 3.04 25.90 -14.41
C LEU A 266 4.31 25.07 -14.72
N GLY A 267 4.81 25.11 -15.95
CA GLY A 267 6.05 24.44 -16.36
C GLY A 267 5.87 23.02 -16.90
N ALA A 268 4.65 22.61 -17.26
CA ALA A 268 4.41 21.30 -17.87
C ALA A 268 5.16 21.15 -19.20
N ARG A 269 5.80 20.00 -19.39
CA ARG A 269 6.50 19.65 -20.63
C ARG A 269 6.19 18.20 -21.03
N LYS A 270 6.06 17.96 -22.34
CA LYS A 270 5.90 16.60 -22.89
C LYS A 270 7.12 15.75 -22.58
N VAL A 271 6.89 14.49 -22.23
CA VAL A 271 7.97 13.51 -22.10
C VAL A 271 8.59 13.18 -23.45
N GLN A 272 9.84 12.72 -23.41
CA GLN A 272 10.63 12.34 -24.56
C GLN A 272 10.84 10.82 -24.53
N HIS A 273 10.15 10.13 -25.44
CA HIS A 273 10.28 8.70 -25.65
C HIS A 273 11.62 8.42 -26.34
N ARG A 274 12.55 7.79 -25.61
CA ARG A 274 13.92 7.56 -26.08
C ARG A 274 14.45 6.19 -25.67
N SER A 275 15.42 5.69 -26.42
CA SER A 275 16.12 4.44 -26.11
C SER A 275 16.97 4.56 -24.82
N PRO A 276 17.35 3.43 -24.19
CA PRO A 276 18.27 3.43 -23.06
C PRO A 276 19.66 4.01 -23.37
N GLU A 277 20.11 3.95 -24.61
CA GLU A 277 21.38 4.50 -25.08
C GLU A 277 21.31 6.03 -25.20
N GLU A 278 20.20 6.54 -25.74
CA GLU A 278 19.95 7.97 -25.86
C GLU A 278 19.86 8.65 -24.48
N TRP A 279 19.31 7.97 -23.47
CA TRP A 279 19.33 8.46 -22.09
C TRP A 279 20.72 8.88 -21.61
N LYS A 280 21.75 8.10 -21.96
CA LYS A 280 23.14 8.37 -21.51
C LYS A 280 23.68 9.68 -22.07
N ARG A 281 23.11 10.15 -23.19
CA ARG A 281 23.49 11.38 -23.89
C ARG A 281 22.63 12.58 -23.48
N LEU A 282 21.57 12.38 -22.68
CA LEU A 282 20.73 13.47 -22.21
C LEU A 282 21.45 14.34 -21.19
N GLN A 283 21.32 15.65 -21.38
CA GLN A 283 21.73 16.66 -20.41
C GLN A 283 20.96 16.43 -19.09
N PRO A 284 21.60 16.58 -17.92
CA PRO A 284 20.96 16.34 -16.62
C PRO A 284 19.61 17.04 -16.44
N GLU A 285 19.46 18.25 -16.98
CA GLU A 285 18.27 19.10 -16.86
C GLU A 285 17.08 18.58 -17.67
N GLN A 286 17.32 17.69 -18.63
CA GLN A 286 16.29 17.08 -19.49
C GLN A 286 15.92 15.66 -19.05
N ARG A 287 16.70 15.06 -18.15
CA ARG A 287 16.53 13.65 -17.75
C ARG A 287 15.17 13.36 -17.12
N TRP A 288 14.58 14.30 -16.39
CA TRP A 288 13.24 14.11 -15.82
C TRP A 288 12.13 13.99 -16.88
N LEU A 289 12.38 14.38 -18.13
CA LEU A 289 11.47 14.20 -19.26
C LEU A 289 11.66 12.86 -19.99
N TYR A 290 12.68 12.07 -19.64
CA TYR A 290 12.90 10.79 -20.30
C TYR A 290 11.78 9.80 -20.00
N GLN A 291 11.24 9.19 -21.05
CA GLN A 291 10.39 8.02 -20.97
C GLN A 291 11.02 6.88 -21.76
N LYS A 292 11.20 5.73 -21.11
CA LYS A 292 11.84 4.57 -21.75
C LYS A 292 10.94 4.08 -22.89
N PHE A 293 11.50 4.05 -24.09
CA PHE A 293 10.84 3.48 -25.26
C PHE A 293 11.60 2.25 -25.74
N LEU A 294 10.90 1.11 -25.78
CA LEU A 294 11.37 -0.13 -26.42
C LEU A 294 10.22 -0.69 -27.25
N PRO A 295 10.33 -0.69 -28.59
CA PRO A 295 9.31 -1.27 -29.47
C PRO A 295 8.93 -2.70 -29.04
N GLY A 296 7.63 -2.99 -28.98
CA GLY A 296 7.10 -4.31 -28.62
C GLY A 296 7.14 -4.68 -27.13
N SER A 297 7.77 -3.88 -26.27
CA SER A 297 7.89 -4.17 -24.82
C SER A 297 7.41 -3.04 -23.92
N SER A 298 7.80 -1.81 -24.23
CA SER A 298 7.52 -0.62 -23.41
C SER A 298 7.21 0.55 -24.33
N ASP A 299 5.95 0.61 -24.77
CA ASP A 299 5.41 1.71 -25.56
C ASP A 299 4.25 2.35 -24.79
N TYR A 300 4.48 3.57 -24.29
CA TYR A 300 3.54 4.36 -23.51
C TYR A 300 3.13 5.63 -24.27
N ARG A 301 3.39 5.71 -25.58
CA ARG A 301 3.14 6.92 -26.38
C ARG A 301 1.66 7.28 -26.45
N ALA A 302 0.77 6.30 -26.33
CA ALA A 302 -0.68 6.50 -26.32
C ALA A 302 -1.14 7.40 -25.16
N GLU A 303 -0.44 7.39 -24.02
CA GLU A 303 -0.76 8.25 -22.88
C GLU A 303 -0.43 9.73 -23.13
N ARG A 304 0.43 10.01 -24.11
CA ARG A 304 0.89 11.38 -24.44
C ARG A 304 1.32 12.13 -23.17
N GLU A 305 2.18 11.50 -22.36
CA GLU A 305 2.53 11.95 -21.02
C GLU A 305 3.20 13.34 -21.00
N TRP A 306 2.83 14.14 -20.00
CA TRP A 306 3.43 15.40 -19.61
C TRP A 306 3.92 15.34 -18.17
N ARG A 307 4.91 16.15 -17.82
CA ARG A 307 5.43 16.26 -16.45
C ARG A 307 5.59 17.71 -16.02
N ILE A 308 5.34 17.97 -14.74
CA ILE A 308 5.73 19.19 -14.02
C ILE A 308 6.74 18.79 -12.93
N ARG A 309 7.82 19.56 -12.75
CA ARG A 309 8.79 19.30 -11.65
C ARG A 309 8.24 19.81 -10.33
N GLY A 310 8.39 19.01 -9.27
CA GLY A 310 7.89 19.36 -7.95
C GLY A 310 6.37 19.29 -7.82
N ASP A 311 5.88 19.63 -6.63
CA ASP A 311 4.45 19.64 -6.32
C ASP A 311 3.70 20.66 -7.18
N VAL A 312 2.41 20.40 -7.43
CA VAL A 312 1.51 21.36 -8.08
C VAL A 312 0.46 21.80 -7.07
N VAL A 313 0.41 23.10 -6.80
CA VAL A 313 -0.60 23.72 -5.94
C VAL A 313 -1.86 23.97 -6.77
N LEU A 314 -3.01 23.52 -6.26
CA LEU A 314 -4.30 23.57 -6.94
C LEU A 314 -5.23 24.64 -6.39
N THR A 315 -5.00 25.11 -5.16
CA THR A 315 -5.88 26.06 -4.46
C THR A 315 -6.13 27.36 -5.24
N GLU A 316 -5.15 27.83 -6.01
CA GLU A 316 -5.25 29.08 -6.79
C GLU A 316 -5.96 28.88 -8.15
N ILE A 317 -6.22 27.64 -8.53
CA ILE A 317 -6.73 27.29 -9.86
C ILE A 317 -7.96 26.38 -9.80
N GLU A 318 -8.55 26.19 -8.62
CA GLU A 318 -9.65 25.24 -8.35
C GLU A 318 -10.83 25.39 -9.32
N GLU A 319 -11.25 26.62 -9.60
CA GLU A 319 -12.36 26.93 -10.52
C GLU A 319 -12.10 26.53 -11.98
N LYS A 320 -10.84 26.30 -12.34
CA LYS A 320 -10.42 25.89 -13.68
C LYS A 320 -10.19 24.39 -13.79
N LEU A 321 -10.30 23.64 -12.69
CA LEU A 321 -10.02 22.21 -12.66
C LEU A 321 -11.19 21.42 -13.24
N ALA A 322 -10.85 20.41 -14.04
CA ALA A 322 -11.76 19.33 -14.36
C ALA A 322 -11.60 18.20 -13.33
N VAL A 323 -12.68 17.47 -13.05
CA VAL A 323 -12.71 16.35 -12.12
C VAL A 323 -13.51 15.23 -12.76
N PHE A 324 -12.94 14.03 -12.75
CA PHE A 324 -13.55 12.81 -13.27
C PHE A 324 -13.50 11.71 -12.21
N HIS A 325 -14.62 11.01 -11.99
CA HIS A 325 -14.71 9.78 -11.20
C HIS A 325 -15.95 8.97 -11.61
N PRO A 326 -15.97 7.63 -11.39
CA PRO A 326 -17.14 6.81 -11.64
C PRO A 326 -18.22 7.10 -10.58
N GLY A 327 -19.23 7.86 -10.98
CA GLY A 327 -20.37 8.24 -10.14
C GLY A 327 -21.65 8.56 -10.93
N GLU A 328 -21.58 8.46 -12.26
CA GLU A 328 -22.68 8.43 -13.23
C GLU A 328 -22.37 7.39 -14.30
#